data_AF-A0A428PH81-F1
#
_entry.id   AF-A0A428PH81-F1
#
_cell.length_a   1.000
_cell.length_b   1.000
_cell.length_c   1.000
_cell.angle_alpha   90.00
_cell.angle_beta   90.00
_cell.angle_gamma   90.00
#
_symmetry.space_group_name_H-M   'P 1'
#
loop_
_entity.id
_entity.type
_entity.pdbx_description
1 polymer ?
#
loop_
_entity_poly.entity_id
_entity_poly.type
_entity_poly.pdbx_seq_one_letter_code
_entity_poly.pdbx_strand_id
1 'polypeptide(L)'
;MERPSSQSPSQNTLLPATDLENGTAASVPRATTPPTTEDIELSRKDTSSVAQDGDIVDLDGPDDSENPMGWPDSKKWLNIILISILTLVTPLGSSMFAPGIPRIMVEFNETSPLVATLVVSIYVLGFAFGPLVVAPLSEVYGRAPLYNWGNVLFVLFTVGTALSQNMPMMMAFRFLMGFAGSVPITIGSGSIADMMPIESRGKAMSVWALGPLLGPCIGPLAGGYFIKAAGWRWVYWLVTIMGGIFIPGSFLFVKETYAPVLLERKAHRLRKETENTKLRARGDKGEPLDVKFKLAIVRPLKPLFITPIVGLMALYMAVA
;
A
#
# COMPACT_ATOMS: atom_id res chain seq x y z
N MET A 1 -52.86 -12.62 -39.00
CA MET A 1 -52.48 -12.45 -40.42
C MET A 1 -51.15 -11.71 -40.43
N GLU A 2 -50.03 -12.13 -40.97
CA GLU A 2 -49.51 -13.35 -41.60
C GLU A 2 -47.96 -13.16 -41.58
N ARG A 3 -47.17 -14.21 -41.33
CA ARG A 3 -45.73 -14.25 -41.75
C ARG A 3 -45.68 -14.70 -43.22
N PRO A 4 -44.64 -14.37 -44.01
CA PRO A 4 -43.45 -15.25 -44.15
C PRO A 4 -42.12 -14.47 -44.40
N SER A 5 -40.95 -14.79 -43.82
CA SER A 5 -39.94 -15.82 -44.18
C SER A 5 -39.43 -15.83 -45.64
N SER A 6 -38.13 -15.57 -45.86
CA SER A 6 -37.20 -16.31 -46.75
C SER A 6 -35.84 -15.56 -46.87
N GLN A 7 -34.74 -16.15 -46.39
CA GLN A 7 -33.69 -16.88 -47.13
C GLN A 7 -32.57 -16.01 -47.74
N SER A 8 -31.33 -16.29 -47.34
CA SER A 8 -30.09 -15.95 -48.06
C SER A 8 -29.94 -16.82 -49.31
N PRO A 9 -29.11 -16.42 -50.29
CA PRO A 9 -27.83 -17.12 -50.41
C PRO A 9 -26.64 -16.27 -50.91
N SER A 10 -25.46 -16.77 -50.58
CA SER A 10 -24.11 -16.54 -51.13
C SER A 10 -24.01 -16.36 -52.65
N GLN A 11 -23.08 -15.50 -53.12
CA GLN A 11 -22.16 -15.85 -54.22
C GLN A 11 -21.01 -14.85 -54.42
N ASN A 12 -19.82 -15.42 -54.60
CA ASN A 12 -18.57 -14.81 -55.10
C ASN A 12 -18.78 -14.12 -56.46
N THR A 13 -18.08 -13.01 -56.69
CA THR A 13 -17.83 -12.50 -58.05
C THR A 13 -16.37 -12.07 -58.17
N LEU A 14 -15.63 -12.84 -58.96
CA LEU A 14 -14.27 -12.61 -59.48
C LEU A 14 -14.32 -11.62 -60.64
N LEU A 15 -13.30 -10.77 -60.79
CA LEU A 15 -12.83 -10.13 -62.04
C LEU A 15 -11.46 -9.42 -61.78
N PRO A 16 -10.57 -9.21 -62.78
CA PRO A 16 -9.53 -10.15 -63.18
C PRO A 16 -8.09 -9.55 -63.16
N ALA A 17 -7.10 -10.43 -63.33
CA ALA A 17 -5.69 -10.10 -63.53
C ALA A 17 -5.42 -9.53 -64.93
N THR A 18 -4.53 -8.55 -65.02
CA THR A 18 -3.62 -8.36 -66.17
C THR A 18 -2.27 -7.82 -65.68
N ASP A 19 -1.26 -8.39 -66.30
CA ASP A 19 0.16 -8.41 -65.98
C ASP A 19 0.87 -7.06 -66.08
N LEU A 20 2.05 -6.95 -65.46
CA LEU A 20 3.26 -6.48 -66.13
C LEU A 20 4.51 -6.82 -65.30
N GLU A 21 5.41 -7.53 -65.97
CA GLU A 21 6.72 -8.02 -65.53
C GLU A 21 7.70 -6.91 -65.11
N ASN A 22 8.55 -7.25 -64.13
CA ASN A 22 10.03 -7.28 -64.22
C ASN A 22 10.71 -6.81 -62.92
N GLY A 23 11.63 -7.61 -62.42
CA GLY A 23 12.74 -7.10 -61.60
C GLY A 23 13.13 -7.91 -60.38
N THR A 24 14.00 -8.90 -60.60
CA THR A 24 15.13 -9.23 -59.73
C THR A 24 14.90 -10.16 -58.55
N ALA A 25 15.63 -11.28 -58.59
CA ALA A 25 15.68 -12.34 -57.60
C ALA A 25 16.22 -11.87 -56.24
N ALA A 26 15.51 -12.25 -55.18
CA ALA A 26 16.07 -12.46 -53.84
C ALA A 26 15.40 -13.70 -53.23
N SER A 27 16.22 -14.65 -52.82
CA SER A 27 15.86 -15.93 -52.22
C SER A 27 14.91 -15.78 -51.02
N VAL A 28 13.73 -16.40 -51.11
CA VAL A 28 12.78 -16.57 -50.00
C VAL A 28 13.43 -17.39 -48.89
N PRO A 29 13.57 -16.89 -47.64
CA PRO A 29 13.92 -17.73 -46.52
C PRO A 29 12.72 -18.63 -46.18
N ARG A 30 13.00 -19.93 -46.12
CA ARG A 30 12.13 -21.01 -45.68
C ARG A 30 11.35 -20.59 -44.42
N ALA A 31 10.03 -20.76 -44.45
CA ALA A 31 9.16 -20.55 -43.30
C ALA A 31 9.70 -21.28 -42.06
N THR A 32 10.12 -20.52 -41.05
CA THR A 32 10.44 -21.04 -39.73
C THR A 32 9.14 -21.55 -39.11
N THR A 33 9.11 -22.86 -38.84
CA THR A 33 8.09 -23.51 -38.01
C THR A 33 7.92 -22.75 -36.68
N PRO A 34 6.69 -22.62 -36.16
CA PRO A 34 6.49 -22.07 -34.81
C PRO A 34 7.23 -22.97 -33.79
N PRO A 35 7.79 -22.39 -32.72
CA PRO A 35 8.55 -23.14 -31.72
C PRO A 35 7.65 -24.21 -31.10
N THR A 36 8.16 -25.43 -30.98
CA THR A 36 7.43 -26.53 -30.36
C THR A 36 7.41 -26.30 -28.84
N THR A 37 6.40 -26.82 -28.15
CA THR A 37 6.24 -26.68 -26.69
C THR A 37 7.50 -27.10 -25.91
N GLU A 38 8.31 -28.01 -26.46
CA GLU A 38 9.61 -28.43 -25.92
C GLU A 38 10.68 -27.31 -25.97
N ASP A 39 10.71 -26.47 -27.01
CA ASP A 39 11.69 -25.38 -27.13
C ASP A 39 11.41 -24.25 -26.13
N ILE A 40 10.14 -24.06 -25.77
CA ILE A 40 9.69 -23.13 -24.73
C ILE A 40 10.01 -23.67 -23.33
N GLU A 41 9.97 -25.00 -23.13
CA GLU A 41 10.38 -25.64 -21.88
C GLU A 41 11.90 -25.65 -21.67
N LEU A 42 12.68 -25.86 -22.73
CA LEU A 42 14.15 -25.81 -22.66
C LEU A 42 14.68 -24.39 -22.42
N SER A 43 14.10 -23.36 -23.06
CA SER A 43 14.49 -21.97 -22.78
C SER A 43 14.08 -21.49 -21.38
N ARG A 44 13.09 -22.12 -20.73
CA ARG A 44 12.72 -21.84 -19.33
C ARG A 44 13.67 -22.49 -18.32
N LYS A 45 14.38 -23.55 -18.72
CA LYS A 45 15.28 -24.31 -17.85
C LYS A 45 16.68 -23.69 -17.73
N ASP A 46 17.11 -22.89 -18.71
CA ASP A 46 18.49 -22.39 -18.77
C ASP A 46 18.72 -21.00 -18.15
N THR A 47 17.69 -20.35 -17.59
CA THR A 47 17.89 -19.12 -16.77
C THR A 47 17.79 -19.39 -15.25
N SER A 48 17.51 -20.61 -14.84
CA SER A 48 17.63 -21.05 -13.44
C SER A 48 19.01 -21.65 -13.19
N SER A 49 20.04 -20.82 -13.17
CA SER A 49 21.39 -21.25 -12.78
C SER A 49 21.42 -21.60 -11.28
N VAL A 50 21.23 -22.89 -10.99
CA VAL A 50 21.87 -23.69 -9.93
C VAL A 50 22.05 -22.98 -8.57
N ALA A 51 20.95 -22.80 -7.84
CA ALA A 51 20.97 -23.02 -6.39
C ALA A 51 20.33 -24.40 -6.17
N GLN A 52 20.98 -25.30 -5.41
CA GLN A 52 20.40 -26.61 -5.12
C GLN A 52 19.01 -26.43 -4.50
N ASP A 53 17.98 -27.01 -5.12
CA ASP A 53 16.56 -26.87 -4.76
C ASP A 53 16.26 -27.36 -3.32
N GLY A 54 17.20 -28.06 -2.68
CA GLY A 54 17.12 -28.50 -1.28
C GLY A 54 17.49 -27.46 -0.23
N ASP A 55 18.11 -26.34 -0.60
CA ASP A 55 18.51 -25.27 0.33
C ASP A 55 17.55 -24.07 0.32
N ILE A 56 16.44 -24.11 -0.44
CA ILE A 56 15.47 -23.02 -0.51
C ILE A 56 14.29 -23.31 0.43
N VAL A 57 14.08 -22.43 1.41
CA VAL A 57 12.98 -22.51 2.37
C VAL A 57 11.74 -21.84 1.78
N ASP A 58 10.64 -22.59 1.70
CA ASP A 58 9.33 -22.16 1.24
C ASP A 58 8.25 -22.36 2.33
N LEU A 59 7.05 -21.84 2.08
CA LEU A 59 5.88 -22.12 2.92
C LEU A 59 5.39 -23.54 2.60
N ASP A 60 5.10 -24.34 3.61
CA ASP A 60 4.78 -25.78 3.44
C ASP A 60 3.35 -26.03 2.91
N GLY A 61 2.75 -25.04 2.23
CA GLY A 61 1.42 -25.09 1.64
C GLY A 61 0.37 -24.19 2.31
N PRO A 62 -0.92 -24.38 1.99
CA PRO A 62 -2.04 -23.60 2.53
C PRO A 62 -2.28 -23.79 4.03
N ASP A 63 -1.85 -24.94 4.58
CA ASP A 63 -2.03 -25.31 5.99
C ASP A 63 -0.85 -24.90 6.90
N ASP A 64 0.19 -24.26 6.35
CA ASP A 64 1.28 -23.73 7.16
C ASP A 64 0.75 -22.59 8.05
N SER A 65 0.85 -22.75 9.37
CA SER A 65 0.38 -21.75 10.34
C SER A 65 1.06 -20.38 10.18
N GLU A 66 2.23 -20.36 9.54
CA GLU A 66 2.99 -19.14 9.22
C GLU A 66 2.46 -18.46 7.94
N ASN A 67 1.65 -19.12 7.11
CA ASN A 67 1.06 -18.55 5.91
C ASN A 67 -0.16 -17.66 6.26
N PRO A 68 -0.09 -16.33 6.02
CA PRO A 68 -1.21 -15.42 6.31
C PRO A 68 -2.48 -15.72 5.51
N MET A 69 -2.32 -16.35 4.34
CA MET A 69 -3.42 -16.74 3.46
C MET A 69 -4.16 -17.98 3.99
N GLY A 70 -3.50 -18.82 4.79
CA GLY A 70 -4.07 -19.99 5.46
C GLY A 70 -4.77 -19.71 6.79
N TRP A 71 -4.71 -18.47 7.29
CA TRP A 71 -5.33 -18.14 8.58
C TRP A 71 -6.85 -18.30 8.58
N PRO A 72 -7.46 -18.64 9.74
CA PRO A 72 -8.91 -18.67 9.87
C PRO A 72 -9.49 -17.27 9.62
N ASP A 73 -10.67 -17.23 8.99
CA ASP A 73 -11.30 -15.98 8.57
C ASP A 73 -11.53 -15.00 9.73
N SER A 74 -11.81 -15.50 10.94
CA SER A 74 -11.95 -14.66 12.14
C SER A 74 -10.67 -13.85 12.43
N LYS A 75 -9.50 -14.47 12.30
CA LYS A 75 -8.21 -13.82 12.49
C LYS A 75 -7.91 -12.84 11.36
N LYS A 76 -8.31 -13.16 10.12
CA LYS A 76 -8.16 -12.26 8.98
C LYS A 76 -9.01 -11.00 9.15
N TRP A 77 -10.30 -11.18 9.43
CA TRP A 77 -11.25 -10.08 9.64
C TRP A 77 -10.91 -9.23 10.87
N LEU A 78 -10.44 -9.85 11.96
CA LEU A 78 -9.97 -9.09 13.13
C LEU A 78 -8.81 -8.15 12.77
N ASN A 79 -7.82 -8.63 12.01
CA ASN A 79 -6.73 -7.79 11.52
C ASN A 79 -7.23 -6.65 10.63
N ILE A 80 -8.11 -6.96 9.67
CA ILE A 80 -8.67 -5.95 8.75
C ILE A 80 -9.43 -4.86 9.50
N ILE A 81 -10.29 -5.23 10.45
CA ILE A 81 -11.07 -4.29 11.26
C ILE A 81 -10.13 -3.41 12.10
N LEU A 82 -9.13 -4.02 12.73
CA LEU A 82 -8.18 -3.28 13.55
C LEU A 82 -7.35 -2.30 12.72
N ILE A 83 -6.83 -2.74 11.57
CA ILE A 83 -6.14 -1.86 10.61
C ILE A 83 -7.09 -0.75 10.13
N SER A 84 -8.35 -1.05 9.83
CA SER A 84 -9.35 -0.04 9.44
C SER A 84 -9.57 1.02 10.52
N ILE A 85 -9.67 0.60 11.79
CA ILE A 85 -9.80 1.52 12.93
C ILE A 85 -8.54 2.39 13.09
N LEU A 86 -7.34 1.81 13.01
CA LEU A 86 -6.08 2.58 13.05
C LEU A 86 -6.00 3.58 11.89
N THR A 87 -6.48 3.17 10.71
CA THR A 87 -6.56 3.99 9.51
C THR A 87 -7.57 5.14 9.67
N LEU A 88 -8.63 4.96 10.45
CA LEU A 88 -9.65 5.98 10.75
C LEU A 88 -9.14 7.08 11.69
N VAL A 89 -8.39 6.70 12.73
CA VAL A 89 -7.92 7.65 13.77
C VAL A 89 -7.04 8.75 13.16
N THR A 90 -6.27 8.43 12.12
CA THR A 90 -5.33 9.34 11.47
C THR A 90 -6.05 10.52 10.78
N PRO A 91 -6.94 10.31 9.77
CA PRO A 91 -7.71 11.39 9.16
C PRO A 91 -8.65 12.09 10.14
N LEU A 92 -9.15 11.38 11.16
CA LEU A 92 -9.97 11.97 12.21
C LEU A 92 -9.16 13.04 12.99
N GLY A 93 -7.92 12.74 13.40
CA GLY A 93 -7.04 13.72 14.05
C GLY A 93 -6.62 14.89 13.14
N SER A 94 -6.61 14.66 11.83
CA SER A 94 -6.36 15.71 10.84
C SER A 94 -7.52 16.69 10.69
N SER A 95 -8.76 16.21 10.71
CA SER A 95 -9.95 17.00 10.35
C SER A 95 -10.71 17.56 11.56
N MET A 96 -10.69 16.88 12.70
CA MET A 96 -11.42 17.30 13.90
C MET A 96 -11.00 18.66 14.45
N PHE A 97 -9.74 19.07 14.24
CA PHE A 97 -9.25 20.34 14.78
C PHE A 97 -9.66 21.55 13.90
N ALA A 98 -10.05 21.33 12.65
CA ALA A 98 -10.26 22.40 11.67
C ALA A 98 -11.24 23.50 12.13
N PRO A 99 -12.37 23.18 12.79
CA PRO A 99 -13.26 24.22 13.32
C PRO A 99 -12.64 25.09 14.43
N GLY A 100 -11.54 24.65 15.05
CA GLY A 100 -10.83 25.37 16.11
C GLY A 100 -9.76 26.33 15.63
N ILE A 101 -9.43 26.35 14.33
CA ILE A 101 -8.35 27.19 13.79
C ILE A 101 -8.51 28.65 14.19
N PRO A 102 -9.69 29.31 14.09
CA PRO A 102 -9.81 30.71 14.49
C PRO A 102 -9.43 30.96 15.95
N ARG A 103 -9.76 30.03 16.86
CA ARG A 103 -9.39 30.13 18.29
C ARG A 103 -7.89 29.93 18.50
N ILE A 104 -7.26 29.00 17.76
CA ILE A 104 -5.82 28.75 17.82
C ILE A 104 -5.03 29.98 17.36
N MET A 105 -5.46 30.61 16.26
CA MET A 105 -4.82 31.81 15.72
C MET A 105 -4.84 32.95 16.74
N VAL A 106 -5.99 33.19 17.37
CA VAL A 106 -6.11 34.18 18.45
C VAL A 106 -5.22 33.84 19.64
N GLU A 107 -5.23 32.57 20.09
CA GLU A 107 -4.46 32.15 21.26
C GLU A 107 -2.95 32.29 21.05
N PHE A 108 -2.46 31.99 19.84
CA PHE A 108 -1.05 32.12 19.48
C PHE A 108 -0.67 33.50 18.94
N ASN A 109 -1.57 34.50 19.06
CA ASN A 109 -1.38 35.88 18.58
C ASN A 109 -0.96 35.95 17.09
N GLU A 110 -1.50 35.08 16.27
CA GLU A 110 -1.21 35.00 14.84
C GLU A 110 -2.40 35.53 14.02
N THR A 111 -2.13 36.39 13.06
CA THR A 111 -3.15 37.08 12.25
C THR A 111 -3.08 36.71 10.78
N SER A 112 -2.02 36.02 10.34
CA SER A 112 -1.82 35.68 8.94
C SER A 112 -2.78 34.56 8.47
N PRO A 113 -3.64 34.81 7.47
CA PRO A 113 -4.49 33.77 6.91
C PRO A 113 -3.66 32.66 6.24
N LEU A 114 -2.47 32.98 5.74
CA LEU A 114 -1.54 32.00 5.17
C LEU A 114 -1.10 30.99 6.24
N VAL A 115 -0.82 31.46 7.45
CA VAL A 115 -0.45 30.60 8.57
C VAL A 115 -1.62 29.69 8.99
N ALA A 116 -2.85 30.22 9.03
CA ALA A 116 -4.04 29.41 9.31
C ALA A 116 -4.20 28.24 8.32
N THR A 117 -4.03 28.50 7.02
CA THR A 117 -4.06 27.45 5.99
C THR A 117 -2.89 26.48 6.13
N LEU A 118 -1.68 26.99 6.41
CA LEU A 118 -0.48 26.18 6.55
C LEU A 118 -0.57 25.19 7.71
N VAL A 119 -1.17 25.57 8.84
CA VAL A 119 -1.37 24.66 9.99
C VAL A 119 -2.22 23.44 9.60
N VAL A 120 -3.19 23.59 8.71
CA VAL A 120 -3.98 22.47 8.18
C VAL A 120 -3.16 21.63 7.21
N SER A 121 -2.59 22.28 6.20
CA SER A 121 -1.93 21.60 5.09
C SER A 121 -0.60 20.95 5.47
N ILE A 122 0.11 21.43 6.50
CA ILE A 122 1.39 20.85 6.94
C ILE A 122 1.23 19.39 7.39
N TYR A 123 0.06 19.02 7.91
CA TYR A 123 -0.26 17.62 8.21
C TYR A 123 -0.33 16.79 6.94
N VAL A 124 -1.04 17.29 5.92
CA VAL A 124 -1.16 16.63 4.61
C VAL A 124 0.21 16.54 3.93
N LEU A 125 1.07 17.54 4.13
CA LEU A 125 2.45 17.51 3.65
C LEU A 125 3.25 16.37 4.30
N GLY A 126 3.17 16.22 5.62
CA GLY A 126 3.77 15.08 6.31
C GLY A 126 3.20 13.75 5.81
N PHE A 127 1.89 13.71 5.60
CA PHE A 127 1.17 12.57 5.06
C PHE A 127 1.58 12.21 3.62
N ALA A 128 2.01 13.19 2.81
CA ALA A 128 2.50 12.97 1.46
C ALA A 128 3.93 12.41 1.43
N PHE A 129 4.80 12.85 2.35
CA PHE A 129 6.19 12.36 2.44
C PHE A 129 6.31 11.02 3.16
N GLY A 130 5.43 10.73 4.12
CA GLY A 130 5.45 9.49 4.89
C GLY A 130 5.49 8.21 4.03
N PRO A 131 4.59 8.04 3.04
CA PRO A 131 4.55 6.85 2.18
C PRO A 131 5.85 6.58 1.43
N LEU A 132 6.61 7.62 1.06
CA LEU A 132 7.89 7.49 0.36
C LEU A 132 8.95 6.75 1.18
N VAL A 133 8.85 6.83 2.51
CA VAL A 133 9.76 6.16 3.45
C VAL A 133 9.12 4.87 3.97
N VAL A 134 7.82 4.89 4.28
CA VAL A 134 7.13 3.77 4.90
C VAL A 134 6.97 2.59 3.93
N ALA A 135 6.61 2.84 2.66
CA ALA A 135 6.43 1.78 1.67
C ALA A 135 7.68 0.89 1.51
N PRO A 136 8.89 1.45 1.24
CA PRO A 136 10.10 0.62 1.12
C PRO A 136 10.52 -0.03 2.44
N LEU A 137 10.35 0.66 3.57
CA LEU A 137 10.62 0.06 4.88
C LEU A 137 9.75 -1.17 5.13
N SER A 138 8.52 -1.20 4.61
CA SER A 138 7.60 -2.32 4.81
C SER A 138 7.99 -3.59 4.05
N GLU A 139 8.69 -3.42 2.92
CA GLU A 139 9.26 -4.55 2.16
C GLU A 139 10.54 -5.10 2.80
N VAL A 140 11.26 -4.28 3.58
CA VAL A 140 12.53 -4.68 4.21
C VAL A 140 12.32 -5.23 5.62
N TYR A 141 11.53 -4.53 6.44
CA TYR A 141 11.36 -4.85 7.86
C TYR A 141 10.05 -5.60 8.16
N GLY A 142 9.16 -5.74 7.17
CA GLY A 142 7.83 -6.30 7.33
C GLY A 142 6.78 -5.23 7.69
N ARG A 143 5.53 -5.65 7.78
CA ARG A 143 4.37 -4.75 7.94
C ARG A 143 4.05 -4.49 9.41
N ALA A 144 4.08 -5.53 10.24
CA ALA A 144 3.63 -5.44 11.63
C ALA A 144 4.47 -4.47 12.51
N PRO A 145 5.82 -4.48 12.45
CA PRO A 145 6.63 -3.54 13.21
C PRO A 145 6.36 -2.08 12.84
N LEU A 146 6.08 -1.81 11.56
CA LEU A 146 5.80 -0.46 11.07
C LEU A 146 4.49 0.07 11.60
N TYR A 147 3.41 -0.73 11.61
CA TYR A 147 2.15 -0.32 12.27
C TYR A 147 2.41 0.07 13.73
N ASN A 148 3.12 -0.78 14.47
CA ASN A 148 3.33 -0.58 15.89
C ASN A 148 4.16 0.68 16.17
N TRP A 149 5.33 0.83 15.54
CA TRP A 149 6.18 2.02 15.73
C TRP A 149 5.55 3.28 15.15
N GLY A 150 4.92 3.19 13.98
CA GLY A 150 4.21 4.30 13.34
C GLY A 150 3.08 4.84 14.20
N ASN A 151 2.26 3.97 14.78
CA ASN A 151 1.17 4.38 15.66
C ASN A 151 1.68 4.96 16.98
N VAL A 152 2.75 4.41 17.56
CA VAL A 152 3.39 4.98 18.77
C VAL A 152 3.90 6.39 18.48
N LEU A 153 4.62 6.59 17.38
CA LEU A 153 5.11 7.91 16.96
C LEU A 153 3.95 8.86 16.69
N PHE A 154 2.89 8.41 16.02
CA PHE A 154 1.69 9.19 15.79
C PHE A 154 1.10 9.71 17.10
N VAL A 155 0.94 8.86 18.12
CA VAL A 155 0.41 9.28 19.42
C VAL A 155 1.34 10.23 20.15
N LEU A 156 2.66 9.98 20.12
CA LEU A 156 3.64 10.89 20.73
C LEU A 156 3.59 12.28 20.09
N PHE A 157 3.53 12.36 18.77
CA PHE A 157 3.40 13.64 18.06
C PHE A 157 2.01 14.28 18.23
N THR A 158 0.96 13.48 18.41
CA THR A 158 -0.37 13.98 18.79
C THR A 158 -0.32 14.66 20.17
N VAL A 159 0.36 14.03 21.16
CA VAL A 159 0.58 14.63 22.48
C VAL A 159 1.41 15.91 22.37
N GLY A 160 2.49 15.90 21.57
CA GLY A 160 3.29 17.10 21.29
C GLY A 160 2.46 18.24 20.69
N THR A 161 1.51 17.92 19.80
CA THR A 161 0.58 18.90 19.23
C THR A 161 -0.38 19.44 20.29
N ALA A 162 -0.91 18.59 21.18
CA ALA A 162 -1.78 19.00 22.29
C ALA A 162 -1.09 19.95 23.28
N LEU A 163 0.20 19.73 23.50
CA LEU A 163 1.05 20.51 24.40
C LEU A 163 1.72 21.72 23.74
N SER A 164 1.40 22.00 22.47
CA SER A 164 1.99 23.13 21.75
C SER A 164 1.63 24.47 22.40
N GLN A 165 2.65 25.33 22.53
CA GLN A 165 2.55 26.65 23.15
C GLN A 165 2.72 27.80 22.15
N ASN A 166 3.09 27.49 20.92
CA ASN A 166 3.27 28.45 19.84
C ASN A 166 3.04 27.81 18.47
N MET A 167 2.88 28.66 17.46
CA MET A 167 2.54 28.22 16.10
C MET A 167 3.61 27.32 15.44
N PRO A 168 4.92 27.66 15.51
CA PRO A 168 5.96 26.80 14.91
C PRO A 168 6.01 25.39 15.53
N MET A 169 5.87 25.29 16.86
CA MET A 169 5.81 24.00 17.57
C MET A 169 4.60 23.18 17.11
N MET A 170 3.43 23.82 16.97
CA MET A 170 2.24 23.16 16.46
C MET A 170 2.44 22.65 15.02
N MET A 171 3.04 23.45 14.13
CA MET A 171 3.31 23.05 12.75
C MET A 171 4.29 21.87 12.69
N ALA A 172 5.37 21.91 13.46
CA ALA A 172 6.37 20.84 13.49
C ALA A 172 5.75 19.51 13.97
N PHE A 173 5.01 19.53 15.08
CA PHE A 173 4.35 18.32 15.56
C PHE A 173 3.23 17.85 14.62
N ARG A 174 2.49 18.74 13.97
CA ARG A 174 1.48 18.34 12.97
C ARG A 174 2.11 17.70 11.74
N PHE A 175 3.25 18.20 11.27
CA PHE A 175 4.01 17.57 10.19
C PHE A 175 4.41 16.14 10.57
N LEU A 176 5.03 15.98 11.74
CA LEU A 176 5.48 14.69 12.25
C LEU A 176 4.31 13.73 12.51
N MET A 177 3.19 14.25 13.02
CA MET A 177 1.94 13.51 13.22
C MET A 177 1.39 13.01 11.88
N GLY A 178 1.39 13.84 10.83
CA GLY A 178 0.97 13.43 9.48
C GLY A 178 1.90 12.37 8.87
N PHE A 179 3.21 12.55 9.04
CA PHE A 179 4.23 11.60 8.59
C PHE A 179 4.05 10.22 9.24
N ALA A 180 3.94 10.16 10.57
CA ALA A 180 3.74 8.92 11.30
C ALA A 180 2.34 8.31 11.05
N GLY A 181 1.31 9.15 10.92
CA GLY A 181 -0.06 8.72 10.64
C GLY A 181 -0.26 8.12 9.23
N SER A 182 0.65 8.37 8.29
CA SER A 182 0.57 7.78 6.94
C SER A 182 0.73 6.27 6.90
N VAL A 183 1.28 5.65 7.96
CA VAL A 183 1.63 4.24 8.00
C VAL A 183 0.45 3.32 7.68
N PRO A 184 -0.66 3.34 8.46
CA PRO A 184 -1.75 2.40 8.23
C PRO A 184 -2.42 2.56 6.86
N ILE A 185 -2.40 3.76 6.28
CA ILE A 185 -2.91 4.01 4.93
C ILE A 185 -1.94 3.42 3.88
N THR A 186 -0.64 3.62 4.06
CA THR A 186 0.40 3.20 3.11
C THR A 186 0.47 1.68 2.99
N ILE A 187 0.50 0.97 4.12
CA ILE A 187 0.75 -0.48 4.13
C ILE A 187 -0.53 -1.32 4.35
N GLY A 188 -1.67 -0.66 4.61
CA GLY A 188 -3.00 -1.26 4.80
C GLY A 188 -3.42 -2.15 3.64
N SER A 189 -3.47 -1.57 2.44
CA SER A 189 -3.90 -2.26 1.22
C SER A 189 -3.03 -3.47 0.90
N GLY A 190 -1.71 -3.36 1.07
CA GLY A 190 -0.80 -4.48 0.87
C GLY A 190 -0.97 -5.55 1.95
N SER A 191 -1.22 -5.18 3.20
CA SER A 191 -1.44 -6.16 4.29
C SER A 191 -2.67 -7.01 4.01
N ILE A 192 -3.72 -6.39 3.47
CA ILE A 192 -4.94 -7.09 3.03
C ILE A 192 -4.64 -7.99 1.83
N ALA A 193 -3.84 -7.53 0.88
CA ALA A 193 -3.46 -8.33 -0.28
C ALA A 193 -2.68 -9.59 0.09
N ASP A 194 -1.86 -9.52 1.14
CA ASP A 194 -1.07 -10.66 1.63
C ASP A 194 -1.91 -11.69 2.42
N MET A 195 -3.08 -11.30 2.93
CA MET A 195 -3.94 -12.18 3.75
C MET A 195 -5.17 -12.71 3.02
N MET A 196 -5.68 -11.96 2.03
CA MET A 196 -6.95 -12.27 1.36
C MET A 196 -6.73 -12.79 -0.07
N PRO A 197 -7.42 -13.88 -0.45
CA PRO A 197 -7.42 -14.38 -1.82
C PRO A 197 -8.08 -13.36 -2.75
N ILE A 198 -7.72 -13.42 -4.04
CA ILE A 198 -8.04 -12.39 -5.04
C ILE A 198 -9.56 -12.15 -5.12
N GLU A 199 -10.35 -13.21 -4.97
CA GLU A 199 -11.80 -13.21 -5.08
C GLU A 199 -12.49 -12.44 -3.93
N SER A 200 -11.93 -12.46 -2.72
CA SER A 200 -12.48 -11.78 -1.54
C SER A 200 -11.74 -10.51 -1.15
N ARG A 201 -10.59 -10.24 -1.79
CA ARG A 201 -9.74 -9.07 -1.55
C ARG A 201 -10.48 -7.75 -1.76
N GLY A 202 -11.30 -7.67 -2.81
CA GLY A 202 -12.09 -6.46 -3.09
C GLY A 202 -13.02 -6.09 -1.92
N LYS A 203 -13.73 -7.08 -1.36
CA LYS A 203 -14.62 -6.87 -0.20
C LYS A 203 -13.83 -6.41 1.03
N ALA A 204 -12.68 -7.03 1.30
CA ALA A 204 -11.83 -6.65 2.43
C ALA A 204 -11.28 -5.22 2.28
N MET A 205 -10.83 -4.86 1.08
CA MET A 205 -10.36 -3.50 0.78
C MET A 205 -11.48 -2.47 0.95
N SER A 206 -12.72 -2.77 0.54
CA SER A 206 -13.85 -1.87 0.75
C SER A 206 -14.15 -1.62 2.23
N VAL A 207 -14.10 -2.66 3.08
CA VAL A 207 -14.31 -2.50 4.53
C VAL A 207 -13.18 -1.69 5.17
N TRP A 208 -11.94 -1.89 4.73
CA TRP A 208 -10.82 -1.07 5.17
C TRP A 208 -10.95 0.39 4.72
N ALA A 209 -11.39 0.64 3.48
CA ALA A 209 -11.55 1.97 2.93
C ALA A 209 -12.61 2.82 3.67
N LEU A 210 -13.53 2.20 4.41
CA LEU A 210 -14.47 2.94 5.29
C LEU A 210 -13.73 3.76 6.35
N GLY A 211 -12.63 3.24 6.90
CA GLY A 211 -11.85 3.93 7.93
C GLY A 211 -11.41 5.34 7.50
N PRO A 212 -10.60 5.48 6.45
CA PRO A 212 -10.13 6.78 5.98
C PRO A 212 -11.25 7.66 5.41
N LEU A 213 -12.33 7.09 4.86
CA LEU A 213 -13.49 7.86 4.39
C LEU A 213 -14.29 8.51 5.53
N LEU A 214 -14.46 7.81 6.65
CA LEU A 214 -15.26 8.30 7.77
C LEU A 214 -14.59 9.42 8.55
N GLY A 215 -13.25 9.44 8.60
CA GLY A 215 -12.49 10.44 9.35
C GLY A 215 -12.81 11.90 8.97
N PRO A 216 -12.71 12.30 7.68
CA PRO A 216 -13.06 13.64 7.23
C PRO A 216 -14.56 13.97 7.31
N CYS A 217 -15.45 12.98 7.25
CA CYS A 217 -16.89 13.18 7.35
C CYS A 217 -17.34 13.47 8.79
N ILE A 218 -16.86 12.66 9.75
CA ILE A 218 -17.25 12.77 11.16
C ILE A 218 -16.42 13.84 11.88
N GLY A 219 -15.17 14.02 11.48
CA GLY A 219 -14.20 14.82 12.20
C GLY A 219 -14.62 16.28 12.42
N PRO A 220 -14.89 17.08 11.36
CA PRO A 220 -15.29 18.48 11.53
C PRO A 220 -16.60 18.64 12.31
N LEU A 221 -17.55 17.71 12.15
CA LEU A 221 -18.81 17.72 12.88
C LEU A 221 -18.60 17.53 14.38
N ALA A 222 -17.90 16.45 14.76
CA ALA A 222 -17.57 16.16 16.15
C ALA A 222 -16.66 17.24 16.75
N GLY A 223 -15.66 17.68 15.99
CA GLY A 223 -14.71 18.74 16.35
C GLY A 223 -15.40 20.06 16.63
N GLY A 224 -16.36 20.48 15.81
CA GLY A 224 -17.07 21.75 15.99
C GLY A 224 -17.82 21.83 17.32
N TYR A 225 -18.47 20.74 17.74
CA TYR A 225 -19.14 20.67 19.03
C TYR A 225 -18.13 20.55 20.18
N PHE A 226 -17.16 19.65 20.04
CA PHE A 226 -16.21 19.33 21.10
C PHE A 226 -15.28 20.51 21.42
N ILE A 227 -14.81 21.24 20.40
CA ILE A 227 -13.96 22.43 20.57
C ILE A 227 -14.73 23.54 21.27
N LYS A 228 -16.03 23.68 21.01
CA LYS A 228 -16.88 24.65 21.72
C LYS A 228 -16.97 24.32 23.22
N ALA A 229 -17.09 23.04 23.57
CA ALA A 229 -17.27 22.57 24.94
C ALA A 229 -15.96 22.51 25.75
N ALA A 230 -14.90 21.89 25.22
CA ALA A 230 -13.67 21.58 25.95
C ALA A 230 -12.42 22.31 25.41
N GLY A 231 -12.52 22.94 24.25
CA GLY A 231 -11.38 23.61 23.60
C GLY A 231 -10.64 22.72 22.60
N TRP A 232 -9.72 23.34 21.84
CA TRP A 232 -9.05 22.68 20.73
C TRP A 232 -7.99 21.66 21.16
N ARG A 233 -7.30 21.88 22.29
CA ARG A 233 -6.30 20.92 22.81
C ARG A 233 -6.91 19.57 23.14
N TRP A 234 -8.14 19.57 23.63
CA TRP A 234 -8.87 18.36 23.97
C TRP A 234 -9.15 17.48 22.76
N VAL A 235 -9.23 18.03 21.55
CA VAL A 235 -9.34 17.22 20.32
C VAL A 235 -8.13 16.31 20.17
N TYR A 236 -6.92 16.83 20.41
CA TYR A 236 -5.71 16.02 20.36
C TYR A 236 -5.63 15.01 21.51
N TRP A 237 -6.06 15.39 22.72
CA TRP A 237 -6.17 14.43 23.83
C TRP A 237 -7.14 13.29 23.54
N LEU A 238 -8.27 13.55 22.88
CA LEU A 238 -9.20 12.51 22.44
C LEU A 238 -8.53 11.55 21.44
N VAL A 239 -7.80 12.08 20.46
CA VAL A 239 -7.04 11.27 19.49
C VAL A 239 -5.95 10.46 20.18
N THR A 240 -5.26 11.03 21.16
CA THR A 240 -4.29 10.32 22.01
C THR A 240 -4.95 9.19 22.79
N ILE A 241 -6.14 9.39 23.37
CA ILE A 241 -6.87 8.34 24.10
C ILE A 241 -7.27 7.21 23.16
N MET A 242 -7.83 7.54 21.99
CA MET A 242 -8.16 6.52 20.97
C MET A 242 -6.92 5.74 20.54
N GLY A 243 -5.81 6.43 20.25
CA GLY A 243 -4.54 5.79 19.95
C GLY A 243 -4.04 4.91 21.10
N GLY A 244 -4.14 5.37 22.34
CA GLY A 244 -3.76 4.61 23.53
C GLY A 244 -4.57 3.32 23.76
N ILE A 245 -5.81 3.26 23.24
CA ILE A 245 -6.65 2.05 23.27
C ILE A 245 -6.30 1.10 22.12
N PHE A 246 -6.18 1.63 20.90
CA PHE A 246 -6.00 0.80 19.70
C PHE A 246 -4.55 0.35 19.49
N ILE A 247 -3.54 1.06 20.01
CA ILE A 247 -2.13 0.67 19.91
C ILE A 247 -1.84 -0.65 20.63
N PRO A 248 -2.20 -0.85 21.92
CA PRO A 248 -2.04 -2.14 22.57
C PRO A 248 -2.74 -3.27 21.81
N GLY A 249 -3.95 -3.00 21.28
CA GLY A 249 -4.64 -3.91 20.38
C GLY A 249 -3.81 -4.26 19.15
N SER A 250 -3.18 -3.26 18.51
CA SER A 250 -2.26 -3.45 17.39
C SER A 250 -1.10 -4.38 17.76
N PHE A 251 -0.44 -4.13 18.88
CA PHE A 251 0.68 -4.96 19.35
C PHE A 251 0.30 -6.42 19.61
N LEU A 252 -0.91 -6.66 20.11
CA LEU A 252 -1.36 -8.01 20.48
C LEU A 252 -1.92 -8.80 19.28
N PHE A 253 -2.63 -8.13 18.37
CA PHE A 253 -3.42 -8.80 17.32
C PHE A 253 -2.83 -8.67 15.91
N VAL A 254 -2.09 -7.59 15.60
CA VAL A 254 -1.45 -7.41 14.28
C VAL A 254 -0.26 -8.34 14.18
N LYS A 255 -0.43 -9.39 13.38
CA LYS A 255 0.65 -10.33 13.07
C LYS A 255 1.35 -9.91 11.78
N GLU A 256 2.59 -10.35 11.62
CA GLU A 256 3.32 -10.13 10.37
C GLU A 256 2.60 -10.86 9.23
N THR A 257 2.37 -10.16 8.13
CA THR A 257 1.66 -10.68 6.95
C THR A 257 2.58 -10.74 5.73
N TYR A 258 3.76 -10.14 5.79
CA TYR A 258 4.66 -10.11 4.65
C TYR A 258 5.41 -11.45 4.47
N ALA A 259 5.04 -12.20 3.44
CA ALA A 259 5.55 -13.54 3.18
C ALA A 259 7.09 -13.64 3.08
N PRO A 260 7.82 -12.73 2.41
CA PRO A 260 9.28 -12.80 2.36
C PRO A 260 9.97 -12.70 3.72
N VAL A 261 9.47 -11.85 4.63
CA VAL A 261 10.01 -11.72 5.99
C VAL A 261 9.67 -12.94 6.85
N LEU A 262 8.50 -13.54 6.65
CA LEU A 262 8.14 -14.80 7.32
C LEU A 262 9.07 -15.94 6.88
N LEU A 263 9.33 -16.06 5.57
CA LEU A 263 10.27 -17.03 5.02
C LEU A 263 11.71 -16.82 5.50
N GLU A 264 12.15 -15.56 5.62
CA GLU A 264 13.49 -15.25 6.17
C GLU A 264 13.60 -15.66 7.63
N ARG A 265 12.56 -15.42 8.44
CA ARG A 265 12.50 -15.87 9.83
C ARG A 265 12.50 -17.40 9.94
N LYS A 266 11.73 -18.10 9.10
CA LYS A 266 11.70 -19.56 9.01
C LYS A 266 13.06 -20.12 8.60
N ALA A 267 13.68 -19.55 7.57
CA ALA A 267 15.02 -19.93 7.12
C ALA A 267 16.07 -19.72 8.21
N HIS A 268 16.01 -18.60 8.93
CA HIS A 268 16.94 -18.34 10.05
C HIS A 268 16.73 -19.32 11.22
N ARG A 269 15.50 -19.73 11.52
CA ARG A 269 15.21 -20.78 12.52
C ARG A 269 15.80 -22.13 12.07
N LEU A 270 15.54 -22.53 10.83
CA LEU A 270 16.05 -23.79 10.28
C LEU A 270 17.59 -23.81 10.16
N ARG A 271 18.24 -22.68 9.83
CA ARG A 271 19.71 -22.55 9.90
C ARG A 271 20.27 -22.86 11.28
N LYS A 272 19.56 -22.46 12.34
CA LYS A 272 19.97 -22.71 13.73
C LYS A 272 19.71 -24.15 14.17
N GLU A 273 18.61 -24.74 13.75
CA GLU A 273 18.22 -26.10 14.14
C GLU A 273 18.98 -27.17 13.36
N THR A 274 19.28 -26.93 12.09
CA THR A 274 19.94 -27.90 11.19
C THR A 274 21.45 -27.66 11.05
N GLU A 275 21.98 -26.59 11.66
CA GLU A 275 23.37 -26.09 11.47
C GLU A 275 23.76 -25.83 9.99
N ASN A 276 22.80 -25.88 9.07
CA ASN A 276 23.02 -25.67 7.65
C ASN A 276 22.92 -24.17 7.32
N THR A 277 24.08 -23.53 7.19
CA THR A 277 24.20 -22.10 6.84
C THR A 277 23.80 -21.78 5.40
N LYS A 278 23.61 -22.78 4.53
CA LYS A 278 23.27 -22.59 3.11
C LYS A 278 21.78 -22.38 2.86
N LEU A 279 20.91 -22.69 3.82
CA LEU A 279 19.47 -22.49 3.69
C LEU A 279 19.14 -21.03 3.38
N ARG A 280 18.37 -20.72 2.35
CA ARG A 280 17.96 -19.35 1.99
C ARG A 280 16.45 -19.27 1.83
N ALA A 281 15.87 -18.15 2.23
CA ALA A 281 14.46 -17.89 1.98
C ALA A 281 14.22 -17.72 0.48
N ARG A 282 13.10 -18.24 -0.02
CA ARG A 282 12.71 -18.07 -1.43
C ARG A 282 12.63 -16.57 -1.77
N GLY A 283 13.44 -16.16 -2.74
CA GLY A 283 13.53 -14.76 -3.21
C GLY A 283 14.64 -13.92 -2.56
N ASP A 284 15.41 -14.46 -1.60
CA ASP A 284 16.56 -13.76 -1.03
C ASP A 284 17.77 -13.78 -1.98
N LYS A 285 18.03 -12.65 -2.63
CA LYS A 285 19.19 -12.45 -3.51
C LYS A 285 20.50 -12.20 -2.75
N GLY A 286 20.47 -12.10 -1.42
CA GLY A 286 21.65 -11.75 -0.61
C GLY A 286 22.14 -10.31 -0.82
N GLU A 287 21.28 -9.44 -1.36
CA GLU A 287 21.60 -8.03 -1.58
C GLU A 287 21.70 -7.28 -0.23
N PRO A 288 22.67 -6.35 -0.07
CA PRO A 288 22.80 -5.55 1.14
C PRO A 288 21.57 -4.65 1.37
N LEU A 289 21.32 -4.29 2.64
CA LEU A 289 20.14 -3.53 3.08
C LEU A 289 19.98 -2.19 2.35
N ASP A 290 21.08 -1.52 1.98
CA ASP A 290 21.06 -0.25 1.27
C ASP A 290 20.56 -0.41 -0.18
N VAL A 291 20.95 -1.50 -0.85
CA VAL A 291 20.49 -1.85 -2.20
C VAL A 291 19.02 -2.25 -2.16
N LYS A 292 18.61 -3.07 -1.17
CA LYS A 292 17.19 -3.43 -0.97
C LYS A 292 16.34 -2.18 -0.76
N PHE A 293 16.79 -1.24 0.07
CA PHE A 293 16.09 0.02 0.33
C PHE A 293 16.00 0.94 -0.91
N LYS A 294 17.12 1.14 -1.62
CA LYS A 294 17.14 1.92 -2.86
C LYS A 294 16.22 1.31 -3.92
N LEU A 295 16.25 0.00 -4.07
CA LEU A 295 15.42 -0.70 -5.03
C LEU A 295 13.94 -0.58 -4.67
N ALA A 296 13.59 -0.68 -3.39
CA ALA A 296 12.22 -0.51 -2.90
C ALA A 296 11.69 0.93 -3.08
N ILE A 297 12.54 1.96 -3.05
CA ILE A 297 12.17 3.34 -3.39
C ILE A 297 11.99 3.53 -4.89
N VAL A 298 12.92 3.02 -5.70
CA VAL A 298 12.93 3.23 -7.15
C VAL A 298 11.78 2.48 -7.84
N ARG A 299 11.40 1.30 -7.34
CA ARG A 299 10.32 0.46 -7.89
C ARG A 299 8.98 1.21 -8.07
N PRO A 300 8.43 1.91 -7.06
CA PRO A 300 7.19 2.68 -7.19
C PRO A 300 7.38 4.07 -7.82
N LEU A 301 8.54 4.72 -7.67
CA LEU A 301 8.80 6.03 -8.28
C LEU A 301 8.97 5.96 -9.80
N LYS A 302 9.57 4.87 -10.31
CA LYS A 302 9.76 4.66 -11.74
C LYS A 302 8.45 4.72 -12.55
N PRO A 303 7.38 3.98 -12.22
CA PRO A 303 6.12 4.06 -12.97
C PRO A 303 5.42 5.42 -12.82
N LEU A 304 5.64 6.17 -11.74
CA LEU A 304 5.05 7.50 -11.56
C LEU A 304 5.49 8.49 -12.66
N PHE A 305 6.77 8.46 -13.04
CA PHE A 305 7.32 9.39 -14.05
C PHE A 305 7.42 8.77 -15.46
N ILE A 306 7.54 7.46 -15.57
CA ILE A 306 7.73 6.78 -16.87
C ILE A 306 6.40 6.35 -17.47
N THR A 307 5.43 5.93 -16.66
CA THR A 307 4.15 5.42 -17.17
C THR A 307 3.10 6.55 -17.12
N PRO A 308 2.71 7.14 -18.25
CA PRO A 308 1.86 8.34 -18.28
C PRO A 308 0.49 8.12 -17.63
N ILE A 309 -0.08 6.92 -17.71
CA ILE A 309 -1.36 6.63 -17.06
C ILE A 309 -1.29 6.71 -15.53
N VAL A 310 -0.18 6.26 -14.93
CA VAL A 310 0.03 6.30 -13.47
C VAL A 310 0.23 7.75 -13.04
N GLY A 311 1.03 8.51 -13.79
CA GLY A 311 1.23 9.94 -13.55
C GLY A 311 -0.07 10.75 -13.66
N LEU A 312 -0.89 10.51 -14.68
CA LEU A 312 -2.18 11.18 -14.87
C LEU A 312 -3.19 10.83 -13.76
N MET A 313 -3.26 9.54 -13.36
CA MET A 313 -4.14 9.12 -12.26
C MET A 313 -3.69 9.72 -10.92
N ALA A 314 -2.39 9.78 -10.66
CA ALA A 314 -1.84 10.43 -9.48
C ALA A 314 -2.12 11.95 -9.48
N LEU A 315 -1.97 12.61 -10.63
CA LEU A 315 -2.29 14.03 -10.78
C LEU A 315 -3.79 14.30 -10.58
N TYR A 316 -4.65 13.46 -11.15
CA TYR A 316 -6.10 13.54 -10.95
C TYR A 316 -6.46 13.42 -9.46
N MET A 317 -5.93 12.40 -8.77
CA MET A 317 -6.15 12.20 -7.33
C MET A 317 -5.54 13.30 -6.45
N ALA A 318 -4.52 14.02 -6.93
CA ALA A 318 -3.92 15.14 -6.20
C ALA A 318 -4.73 16.43 -6.32
N VAL A 319 -5.53 16.58 -7.39
CA VAL A 319 -6.37 17.76 -7.67
C VAL A 319 -7.81 17.57 -7.18
N ALA A 320 -8.32 16.33 -7.21
CA ALA A 320 -9.67 15.96 -6.79
C ALA A 320 -9.82 15.90 -5.25
#